data_AF-A0A9E7N937-F1
#
_entry.id   AF-A0A9E7N937-F1
#
_cell.length_a   1.000
_cell.length_b   1.000
_cell.length_c   1.000
_cell.angle_alpha   90.00
_cell.angle_beta   90.00
_cell.angle_gamma   90.00
#
_symmetry.space_group_name_H-M   'P 1'
#
loop_
_entity.id
_entity.type
_entity.pdbx_description
1 polymer ?
#
loop_
_entity_poly.entity_id
_entity_poly.type
_entity_poly.pdbx_seq_one_letter_code
_entity_poly.pdbx_strand_id
1 'polypeptide(L)'
;MLSILMLVVVAITVAYVLTTRFPNTARRWFRRFWALRAVFFGLFWLSFAWVLIGSGVFPLMVVGMLVFFIAAMYIFVENPQQEVRSWIR
;
A
#
# COMPACT_ATOMS: atom_id res chain seq x y z
N MET A 1 -22.39 -3.02 -16.53
CA MET A 1 -22.02 -1.68 -16.02
C MET A 1 -22.89 -1.23 -14.85
N LEU A 2 -24.22 -1.28 -14.94
CA LEU A 2 -25.14 -0.82 -13.89
C LEU A 2 -24.98 -1.55 -12.54
N SER A 3 -24.73 -2.86 -12.59
CA SER A 3 -24.45 -3.71 -11.42
C SER A 3 -23.13 -3.35 -10.70
N ILE A 4 -22.10 -2.96 -11.45
CA ILE A 4 -20.81 -2.54 -10.88
C ILE A 4 -20.95 -1.20 -10.17
N LEU A 5 -21.68 -0.25 -10.79
CA LEU A 5 -21.99 1.04 -10.19
C LEU A 5 -22.78 0.91 -8.88
N MET A 6 -23.79 0.04 -8.83
CA MET A 6 -24.55 -0.21 -7.60
C MET A 6 -23.68 -0.80 -6.48
N LEU A 7 -22.80 -1.75 -6.79
CA LEU A 7 -21.87 -2.31 -5.80
C LEU A 7 -20.93 -1.23 -5.22
N VAL A 8 -20.44 -0.33 -6.06
CA VAL A 8 -19.59 0.79 -5.63
C VAL A 8 -20.35 1.74 -4.71
N VAL A 9 -21.59 2.10 -5.07
CA VAL A 9 -22.45 2.98 -4.24
C VAL A 9 -22.76 2.35 -2.87
N VAL A 10 -23.06 1.05 -2.85
CA VAL A 10 -23.30 0.32 -1.60
C VAL A 10 -22.04 0.28 -0.75
N ALA A 11 -20.87 0.00 -1.34
CA ALA A 11 -19.60 -0.02 -0.62
C ALA A 11 -19.26 1.34 0.01
N ILE A 12 -19.50 2.44 -0.71
CA ILE A 12 -19.28 3.81 -0.20
C ILE A 12 -20.24 4.12 0.94
N THR A 13 -21.51 3.74 0.81
CA THR A 13 -22.53 3.98 1.84
C THR A 13 -22.21 3.21 3.11
N VAL A 14 -21.82 1.94 2.99
CA VAL A 14 -21.38 1.11 4.12
C VAL A 14 -20.13 1.71 4.79
N ALA A 15 -19.14 2.15 4.00
CA ALA A 15 -17.95 2.81 4.51
C ALA A 15 -18.30 4.10 5.28
N TYR A 16 -19.19 4.93 4.74
CA TYR A 16 -19.66 6.16 5.37
C TYR A 16 -20.36 5.89 6.70
N VAL A 17 -21.26 4.91 6.75
CA VAL A 17 -21.96 4.50 7.98
C VAL A 17 -20.97 3.94 9.01
N LEU A 18 -20.00 3.13 8.60
CA LEU A 18 -18.96 2.62 9.51
C LEU A 18 -18.13 3.75 10.11
N THR A 19 -17.76 4.75 9.30
CA THR A 19 -16.93 5.87 9.77
C THR A 19 -17.68 6.81 10.72
N THR A 20 -18.99 6.98 10.54
CA THR A 20 -19.82 7.86 11.37
C THR A 20 -20.27 7.19 12.67
N ARG A 21 -20.67 5.92 12.64
CA ARG A 21 -21.14 5.19 13.84
C ARG A 21 -20.03 4.57 14.68
N PHE A 22 -18.92 4.16 14.07
CA PHE A 22 -17.80 3.50 14.75
C PHE A 22 -16.44 4.13 14.41
N PRO A 23 -16.25 5.43 14.72
CA PRO A 23 -15.05 6.18 14.31
C PRO A 23 -13.75 5.57 14.84
N ASN A 24 -13.78 4.99 16.05
CA ASN A 24 -12.60 4.37 16.66
C ASN A 24 -12.22 3.03 16.00
N THR A 25 -13.21 2.22 15.64
CA THR A 25 -12.99 0.93 14.96
C THR A 25 -12.58 1.14 13.51
N ALA A 26 -13.25 2.08 12.82
CA ALA A 26 -12.92 2.46 11.44
C ALA A 26 -11.48 3.01 11.34
N ARG A 27 -11.04 3.90 12.24
CA ARG A 27 -9.66 4.40 12.27
C ARG A 27 -8.61 3.31 12.50
N ARG A 28 -8.90 2.29 13.30
CA ARG A 28 -7.98 1.15 13.47
C ARG A 28 -7.86 0.41 12.16
N TRP A 29 -8.97 -0.03 11.56
CA TRP A 29 -8.97 -0.75 10.29
C TRP A 29 -8.34 0.05 9.14
N PHE A 30 -8.57 1.36 9.09
CA PHE A 30 -7.99 2.22 8.06
C PHE A 30 -6.47 2.29 8.20
N ARG A 31 -5.94 2.51 9.41
CA ARG A 31 -4.49 2.42 9.65
C ARG A 31 -3.94 1.04 9.29
N ARG A 32 -4.69 -0.02 9.60
CA ARG A 32 -4.27 -1.37 9.23
C ARG A 32 -4.15 -1.58 7.73
N PHE A 33 -5.14 -1.10 7.00
CA PHE A 33 -5.17 -1.19 5.55
C PHE A 33 -4.06 -0.34 4.91
N TRP A 34 -3.82 0.85 5.43
CA TRP A 34 -2.74 1.73 4.95
C TRP A 34 -1.36 1.14 5.21
N ALA A 35 -1.12 0.59 6.41
CA ALA A 35 0.14 -0.08 6.72
C ALA A 35 0.36 -1.29 5.80
N LEU A 36 -0.66 -2.13 5.60
CA LEU A 36 -0.59 -3.28 4.68
C LEU A 36 -0.34 -2.83 3.23
N ARG A 37 -1.03 -1.78 2.77
CA ARG A 37 -0.82 -1.20 1.46
C ARG A 37 0.61 -0.70 1.29
N ALA A 38 1.16 0.00 2.27
CA ALA A 38 2.54 0.50 2.24
C ALA A 38 3.54 -0.66 2.13
N VAL A 39 3.34 -1.74 2.90
CA VAL A 39 4.17 -2.96 2.82
C VAL A 39 4.05 -3.63 1.45
N PHE A 40 2.83 -3.83 0.95
CA PHE A 40 2.60 -4.46 -0.36
C PHE A 40 3.16 -3.62 -1.51
N PHE A 41 2.95 -2.31 -1.49
CA PHE A 41 3.50 -1.40 -2.51
C PHE A 41 5.03 -1.38 -2.45
N GLY A 42 5.62 -1.30 -1.26
CA GLY A 42 7.07 -1.36 -1.08
C GLY A 42 7.65 -2.66 -1.67
N LEU A 43 7.05 -3.81 -1.33
CA LEU A 43 7.47 -5.11 -1.84
C LEU A 43 7.28 -5.25 -3.36
N PHE A 44 6.17 -4.73 -3.88
CA PHE A 44 5.88 -4.72 -5.31
C PHE A 44 6.90 -3.89 -6.08
N TRP A 45 7.20 -2.67 -5.64
CA TRP A 45 8.20 -1.81 -6.25
C TRP A 45 9.61 -2.39 -6.18
N LEU A 46 9.96 -3.04 -5.06
CA LEU A 46 11.23 -3.77 -4.94
C LEU A 46 11.35 -4.89 -5.98
N SER A 47 10.29 -5.68 -6.12
CA SER A 47 10.24 -6.79 -7.08
C SER A 47 10.28 -6.28 -8.53
N PHE A 48 9.56 -5.19 -8.82
CA PHE A 48 9.54 -4.55 -10.12
C PHE A 48 10.92 -3.97 -10.50
N ALA A 49 11.57 -3.27 -9.55
CA ALA A 49 12.93 -2.77 -9.73
C ALA A 49 13.93 -3.90 -9.99
N TRP A 50 13.79 -5.04 -9.29
CA TRP A 50 14.63 -6.21 -9.52
C TRP A 50 14.50 -6.74 -10.95
N VAL A 51 13.27 -6.85 -11.47
CA VAL A 51 13.00 -7.27 -12.86
C VAL A 51 13.62 -6.28 -13.85
N LEU A 52 13.51 -4.97 -13.60
CA LEU A 52 14.11 -3.94 -14.45
C LEU A 52 15.64 -4.04 -14.48
N ILE A 53 16.28 -4.26 -13.33
CA ILE A 53 17.74 -4.46 -13.23
C ILE A 53 18.16 -5.75 -13.96
N GLY A 54 17.38 -6.81 -13.86
CA GLY A 54 17.63 -8.09 -14.55
C GLY A 54 17.41 -8.04 -16.07
N SER A 55 16.84 -6.96 -16.62
CA SER A 55 16.51 -6.87 -18.05
C SER A 55 17.74 -6.75 -18.98
N GLY A 56 18.92 -6.38 -18.44
CA GLY A 56 20.16 -6.20 -19.20
C GLY A 56 20.21 -4.95 -20.08
N VAL A 57 19.14 -4.14 -20.10
CA VAL A 57 19.06 -2.89 -20.87
C VAL A 57 19.47 -1.71 -19.99
N PHE A 58 20.59 -1.06 -20.34
CA PHE A 58 21.20 0.01 -19.53
C PHE A 58 20.21 1.08 -19.02
N PRO A 59 19.36 1.71 -19.85
CA PRO A 59 18.40 2.70 -19.35
C PRO A 59 17.36 2.12 -18.39
N LEU A 60 16.92 0.86 -18.59
CA LEU A 60 16.00 0.18 -17.68
C LEU A 60 16.67 -0.16 -16.35
N MET A 61 17.96 -0.50 -16.35
CA MET A 61 18.73 -0.76 -15.13
C MET A 61 18.89 0.50 -14.27
N VAL A 62 19.17 1.65 -14.90
CA VAL A 62 19.28 2.94 -14.18
C VAL A 62 17.94 3.33 -13.54
N VAL A 63 16.83 3.18 -14.29
CA VAL A 63 15.48 3.41 -13.74
C VAL A 63 15.18 2.43 -12.62
N GLY A 64 15.52 1.14 -12.79
CA GLY A 64 15.36 0.12 -11.75
C GLY A 64 16.13 0.46 -10.46
N MET A 65 17.38 0.92 -10.56
CA MET A 65 18.16 1.37 -9.40
C MET A 65 17.54 2.57 -8.69
N LEU A 66 17.07 3.58 -9.43
CA LEU A 66 16.39 4.75 -8.85
C LEU A 66 15.11 4.34 -8.12
N VAL A 67 14.30 3.51 -8.75
CA VAL A 67 13.06 2.98 -8.16
C VAL A 67 13.35 2.15 -6.91
N PHE A 68 14.39 1.31 -6.95
CA PHE A 68 14.83 0.55 -5.79
C PHE A 68 15.24 1.46 -4.62
N PHE A 69 15.99 2.52 -4.91
CA PHE A 69 16.45 3.48 -3.90
C PHE A 69 15.29 4.26 -3.28
N ILE A 70 14.33 4.71 -4.10
CA ILE A 70 13.12 5.40 -3.64
C ILE A 70 12.26 4.46 -2.78
N ALA A 71 12.06 3.22 -3.23
CA ALA A 71 11.30 2.22 -2.46
C ALA A 71 11.97 1.89 -1.12
N ALA A 72 13.30 1.76 -1.09
CA ALA A 72 14.06 1.56 0.15
C ALA A 72 13.93 2.78 1.09
N MET A 73 14.10 4.00 0.58
CA MET A 73 13.90 5.23 1.35
C MET A 73 12.50 5.31 1.94
N TYR A 74 11.48 4.97 1.15
CA TYR A 74 10.08 4.96 1.60
C TYR A 74 9.87 4.00 2.78
N ILE A 75 10.43 2.79 2.71
CA ILE A 75 10.36 1.80 3.80
C ILE A 75 11.08 2.32 5.06
N PHE A 76 12.23 2.98 4.91
CA PHE A 76 12.98 3.55 6.04
C PHE A 76 12.27 4.74 6.70
N VAL A 77 11.67 5.63 5.90
CA VAL A 77 11.01 6.86 6.39
C VAL A 77 9.68 6.53 7.06
N GLU A 78 8.85 5.70 6.43
CA GLU A 78 7.52 5.38 6.98
C GLU A 78 7.55 4.31 8.08
N ASN A 79 8.65 3.56 8.23
CA ASN A 79 8.80 2.52 9.26
C ASN A 79 7.55 1.62 9.44
N PRO A 80 6.96 1.07 8.35
CA PRO A 80 5.71 0.31 8.43
C PRO A 80 5.80 -0.92 9.34
N GLN A 81 7.02 -1.41 9.60
CA GLN A 81 7.29 -2.52 10.52
C GLN A 81 6.94 -2.22 11.98
N GLN A 82 7.09 -0.97 12.43
CA GLN A 82 6.72 -0.59 13.81
C GLN A 82 5.20 -0.60 13.98
N GLU A 83 4.47 -0.15 12.95
CA GLU A 83 3.02 -0.15 12.96
C GLU A 83 2.48 -1.59 12.97
N VAL A 84 3.04 -2.50 12.17
CA VAL A 84 2.67 -3.93 12.20
C VAL A 84 3.04 -4.60 13.53
N ARG A 85 4.22 -4.30 14.10
CA ARG A 85 4.65 -4.86 15.40
C ARG A 85 3.71 -4.46 16.54
N SER A 86 3.11 -3.27 16.47
CA SER A 86 2.15 -2.79 17.48
C SER A 86 0.83 -3.57 17.53
N TRP A 87 0.55 -4.46 16.57
CA TRP A 87 -0.68 -5.27 16.57
C TRP A 87 -0.46 -6.70 17.10
N ILE A 88 0.80 -7.13 17.18
CA ILE A 88 1.19 -8.46 17.65
C ILE A 88 1.42 -8.46 19.18
N ARG A 89 1.70 -7.30 19.77
CA ARG A 89 1.86 -7.09 21.21
C ARG A 89 0.55 -6.58 21.82
#